data_AF-A0AAX3VGY8-F1
#
_entry.id   AF-A0AAX3VGY8-F1
#
_cell.length_a   1.000
_cell.length_b   1.000
_cell.length_c   1.000
_cell.angle_alpha   90.00
_cell.angle_beta   90.00
_cell.angle_gamma   90.00
#
_symmetry.space_group_name_H-M   'P 1'
#
loop_
_entity.id
_entity.type
_entity.pdbx_description
1 polymer ?
#
loop_
_entity_poly.entity_id
_entity_poly.type
_entity_poly.pdbx_seq_one_letter_code
_entity_poly.pdbx_strand_id
1 'polypeptide(L)'
;MPAWWEQIVHAVTGRVSRHDDLPDLRELPSRAVRLERTHYLVNDRERQSRHPRAYVLRTEVDASRGRGNIAAFSNGRGVGYLPESVAAEMHPLLDDLGGAAVVNGAGVRTGSIRLWVDLPTSSAVRRLVATVSSSRAAG
;
A
#
# COMPACT_ATOMS: atom_id res chain seq x y z
N MET A 1 -30.62 17.99 -4.91
CA MET A 1 -30.51 16.77 -4.06
C MET A 1 -29.13 16.79 -3.43
N PRO A 2 -29.00 16.86 -2.10
CA PRO A 2 -27.78 17.38 -1.48
C PRO A 2 -26.69 16.31 -1.31
N ALA A 3 -25.45 16.79 -1.45
CA ALA A 3 -24.16 16.11 -1.54
C ALA A 3 -23.70 15.40 -0.25
N TRP A 4 -24.54 14.54 0.32
CA TRP A 4 -24.24 13.82 1.57
C TRP A 4 -23.98 12.31 1.39
N TRP A 5 -24.24 11.74 0.21
CA TRP A 5 -24.03 10.30 -0.04
C TRP A 5 -22.61 9.92 -0.49
N GLU A 6 -21.78 10.86 -0.93
CA GLU A 6 -20.39 10.57 -1.35
C GLU A 6 -19.41 10.32 -0.18
N GLN A 7 -19.85 10.44 1.08
CA GLN A 7 -18.98 10.23 2.25
C GLN A 7 -19.20 8.91 3.00
N ILE A 8 -20.20 8.07 2.67
CA ILE A 8 -20.61 6.96 3.56
C ILE A 8 -20.44 5.55 2.95
N VAL A 9 -20.07 5.39 1.66
CA VAL A 9 -20.02 4.03 1.05
C VAL A 9 -18.64 3.34 1.11
N HIS A 10 -17.52 4.04 1.31
CA HIS A 10 -16.20 3.38 1.28
C HIS A 10 -15.76 2.70 2.61
N ALA A 11 -16.67 2.59 3.58
CA ALA A 11 -16.43 1.87 4.84
C ALA A 11 -16.86 0.39 4.81
N VAL A 12 -17.38 -0.14 3.69
CA VAL A 12 -17.95 -1.49 3.61
C VAL A 12 -17.17 -2.41 2.66
N THR A 13 -15.89 -2.60 2.98
CA THR A 13 -15.20 -3.88 2.75
C THR A 13 -14.34 -4.12 3.98
N GLY A 14 -14.99 -4.55 5.06
CA GLY A 14 -14.33 -4.82 6.33
C GLY A 14 -13.21 -5.84 6.17
N ARG A 15 -11.97 -5.36 6.15
CA ARG A 15 -10.78 -6.04 6.68
C ARG A 15 -9.75 -4.94 7.00
N VAL A 16 -9.47 -4.81 8.30
CA VAL A 16 -8.49 -3.91 8.92
C VAL A 16 -8.92 -2.44 9.01
N SER A 17 -9.76 -2.14 10.01
CA SER A 17 -10.12 -0.77 10.42
C SER A 17 -9.12 -0.11 11.40
N ARG A 18 -7.98 -0.75 11.71
CA ARG A 18 -6.93 -0.17 12.56
C ARG A 18 -5.57 -0.37 11.92
N HIS A 19 -4.78 0.70 11.87
CA HIS A 19 -3.40 0.66 11.39
C HIS A 19 -2.53 -0.39 12.12
N ASP A 20 -2.88 -0.75 13.35
CA ASP A 20 -2.16 -1.74 14.18
C ASP A 20 -2.41 -3.22 13.81
N ASP A 21 -3.42 -3.53 12.98
CA ASP A 21 -3.74 -4.91 12.56
C ASP A 21 -3.33 -5.20 11.10
N LEU A 22 -2.58 -4.29 10.49
CA LEU A 22 -2.13 -4.46 9.11
C LEU A 22 -0.99 -5.47 9.05
N PRO A 23 -1.01 -6.41 8.07
CA PRO A 23 0.10 -7.32 7.86
C PRO A 23 1.38 -6.52 7.54
N ASP A 24 2.41 -6.77 8.35
CA ASP A 24 3.70 -6.10 8.22
C ASP A 24 4.61 -6.88 7.25
N LEU A 25 4.96 -6.24 6.14
CA LEU A 25 5.81 -6.82 5.10
C LEU A 25 7.22 -6.23 5.11
N ARG A 26 7.56 -5.39 6.10
CA ARG A 26 8.83 -4.65 6.15
C ARG A 26 10.07 -5.54 6.23
N GLU A 27 9.93 -6.75 6.76
CA GLU A 27 11.04 -7.71 6.89
C GLU A 27 11.20 -8.64 5.67
N LEU A 28 10.29 -8.55 4.69
CA LEU A 28 10.36 -9.38 3.50
C LEU A 28 11.43 -8.89 2.51
N PRO A 29 12.06 -9.81 1.74
CA PRO A 29 12.92 -9.44 0.63
C PRO A 29 12.20 -8.49 -0.34
N SER A 30 12.72 -7.27 -0.44
CA SER A 30 12.06 -6.15 -1.10
C SER A 30 12.92 -5.52 -2.20
N ARG A 31 12.26 -4.87 -3.15
CA ARG A 31 12.88 -4.05 -4.19
C ARG A 31 12.32 -2.63 -4.14
N ALA A 32 13.18 -1.64 -4.39
CA ALA A 32 12.75 -0.26 -4.46
C ALA A 32 11.85 -0.03 -5.70
N VAL A 33 10.64 0.45 -5.48
CA VAL A 33 9.67 0.81 -6.52
C VAL A 33 9.34 2.29 -6.40
N ARG A 34 9.37 2.97 -7.55
CA ARG A 34 9.03 4.38 -7.66
C ARG A 34 7.51 4.53 -7.70
N LEU A 35 6.97 5.38 -6.83
CA LEU A 35 5.56 5.74 -6.87
C LEU A 35 5.27 6.67 -8.06
N GLU A 36 4.11 6.48 -8.66
CA GLU A 36 3.53 7.32 -9.69
C GLU A 36 2.43 8.20 -9.10
N ARG A 37 1.99 9.21 -9.87
CA ARG A 37 0.94 10.15 -9.45
C ARG A 37 1.21 10.76 -8.06
N THR A 38 2.49 11.01 -7.76
CA THR A 38 2.98 11.64 -6.51
C THR A 38 2.75 13.16 -6.47
N HIS A 39 2.16 13.70 -7.53
CA HIS A 39 1.95 15.14 -7.72
C HIS A 39 0.94 15.66 -6.69
N TYR A 40 1.36 16.68 -5.94
CA TYR A 40 0.63 17.49 -4.94
C TYR A 40 0.74 17.16 -3.46
N LEU A 41 1.41 16.08 -3.03
CA LEU A 41 1.20 15.64 -1.64
C LEU A 41 2.45 15.30 -0.82
N VAL A 42 3.59 16.00 -0.95
CA VAL A 42 4.68 15.86 0.04
C VAL A 42 5.28 17.22 0.33
N ASN A 43 5.00 17.74 1.53
CA ASN A 43 5.59 18.98 2.01
C ASN A 43 7.10 18.74 2.24
N ASP A 44 7.98 19.69 1.92
CA ASP A 44 9.45 19.53 2.01
C ASP A 44 9.93 19.02 3.38
N ARG A 45 9.15 19.27 4.45
CA ARG A 45 9.41 18.79 5.81
C ARG A 45 9.37 17.26 5.94
N GLU A 46 8.59 16.57 5.11
CA GLU A 46 8.63 15.12 5.00
C GLU A 46 9.87 14.62 4.20
N ARG A 47 10.60 15.49 3.51
CA ARG A 47 11.80 15.07 2.75
C ARG A 47 13.07 15.01 3.61
N GLN A 48 13.08 15.61 4.80
CA GLN A 48 14.29 15.76 5.64
C GLN A 48 14.43 14.78 6.81
N SER A 49 13.43 13.93 7.08
CA SER A 49 13.54 12.97 8.18
C SER A 49 14.43 11.78 7.78
N ARG A 50 15.52 11.54 8.52
CA ARG A 50 16.42 10.38 8.37
C ARG A 50 15.86 9.06 8.93
N HIS A 51 14.63 9.05 9.45
CA HIS A 51 14.05 7.86 10.06
C HIS A 51 13.50 6.88 9.01
N PRO A 52 13.57 5.56 9.26
CA PRO A 52 12.90 4.57 8.43
C PRO A 52 11.42 4.90 8.34
N ARG A 53 10.92 5.13 7.12
CA ARG A 53 9.52 5.49 6.87
C ARG A 53 8.71 4.22 6.67
N ALA A 54 7.55 4.12 7.30
CA ALA A 54 6.58 3.09 6.98
C ALA A 54 5.50 3.69 6.09
N TYR A 55 5.09 2.96 5.06
CA TYR A 55 3.95 3.29 4.22
C TYR A 55 2.91 2.18 4.32
N VAL A 56 1.64 2.56 4.15
CA VAL A 56 0.54 1.60 3.99
C VAL A 56 0.20 1.52 2.52
N LEU A 57 0.26 0.31 1.95
CA LEU A 57 -0.29 0.01 0.63
C LEU A 57 -1.74 -0.44 0.79
N ARG A 58 -2.64 0.06 -0.05
CA ARG A 58 -4.06 -0.33 -0.03
C ARG A 58 -4.59 -0.53 -1.44
N THR A 59 -5.37 -1.59 -1.66
CA THR A 59 -6.09 -1.82 -2.91
C THR A 59 -7.25 -0.82 -3.02
N GLU A 60 -7.32 -0.14 -4.16
CA GLU A 60 -8.44 0.74 -4.53
C GLU A 60 -9.14 0.13 -5.74
N VAL A 61 -10.40 -0.24 -5.55
CA VAL A 61 -11.28 -0.66 -6.64
C VAL A 61 -11.87 0.59 -7.26
N ASP A 62 -11.19 1.12 -8.27
CA ASP A 62 -11.73 2.20 -9.10
C ASP A 62 -12.72 1.61 -10.11
N ALA A 63 -14.01 1.80 -9.85
CA ALA A 63 -15.11 1.32 -10.70
C ALA A 63 -15.02 1.87 -12.15
N SER A 64 -14.30 2.97 -12.37
CA SER A 64 -14.15 3.58 -13.69
C SER A 64 -12.99 3.02 -14.52
N ARG A 65 -12.03 2.31 -13.91
CA ARG A 65 -10.81 1.83 -14.59
C ARG A 65 -10.67 0.33 -14.70
N GLY A 66 -11.49 -0.46 -14.02
CA GLY A 66 -11.56 -1.93 -14.15
C GLY A 66 -10.29 -2.70 -13.74
N ARG A 67 -9.15 -2.03 -13.55
CA ARG A 67 -7.87 -2.57 -13.09
C ARG A 67 -7.61 -2.04 -11.69
N GLY A 68 -7.43 -2.96 -10.74
CA GLY A 68 -7.18 -2.64 -9.35
C GLY A 68 -5.93 -1.77 -9.20
N ASN A 69 -6.09 -0.59 -8.60
CA ASN A 69 -4.98 0.29 -8.27
C ASN A 69 -4.47 -0.03 -6.87
N ILE A 70 -3.20 0.27 -6.59
CA ILE A 70 -2.67 0.24 -5.23
C ILE A 70 -2.17 1.63 -4.88
N ALA A 71 -2.82 2.25 -3.91
CA ALA A 71 -2.46 3.54 -3.35
C ALA A 71 -1.49 3.35 -2.17
N ALA A 72 -0.55 4.28 -2.04
CA ALA A 72 0.38 4.35 -0.92
C ALA A 72 0.00 5.52 0.00
N PHE A 73 -0.03 5.27 1.30
CA PHE A 73 -0.39 6.24 2.33
C PHE A 73 0.73 6.43 3.34
N SER A 74 0.93 7.67 3.78
CA SER A 74 1.81 8.08 4.88
C SER A 74 0.97 8.84 5.90
N ASN A 75 0.95 8.40 7.16
CA ASN A 75 0.18 9.05 8.24
C ASN A 75 -1.29 9.35 7.84
N GLY A 76 -1.96 8.38 7.19
CA GLY A 76 -3.35 8.52 6.72
C GLY A 76 -3.55 9.36 5.46
N ARG A 77 -2.47 9.90 4.86
CA ARG A 77 -2.53 10.73 3.66
C ARG A 77 -1.98 10.00 2.43
N GLY A 78 -2.73 10.00 1.33
CA GLY A 78 -2.28 9.42 0.06
C GLY A 78 -1.06 10.17 -0.48
N VAL A 79 -0.01 9.44 -0.83
CA VAL A 79 1.26 10.00 -1.30
C VAL A 79 1.60 9.59 -2.74
N GLY A 80 0.85 8.64 -3.31
CA GLY A 80 0.99 8.21 -4.70
C GLY A 80 0.42 6.81 -4.92
N TYR A 81 0.71 6.25 -6.09
CA TYR A 81 0.24 4.95 -6.53
C TYR A 81 1.40 4.08 -6.99
N LEU A 82 1.26 2.76 -6.86
CA LEU A 82 2.18 1.85 -7.56
C LEU A 82 1.98 1.97 -9.08
N PRO A 83 3.05 1.77 -9.88
CA PRO A 83 2.92 1.63 -11.32
C PRO A 83 1.94 0.51 -11.69
N GLU A 84 1.16 0.69 -12.76
CA GLU A 84 0.05 -0.22 -13.10
C GLU A 84 0.47 -1.70 -13.20
N SER A 85 1.61 -1.99 -13.83
CA SER A 85 2.12 -3.36 -13.96
C SER A 85 2.46 -4.00 -12.61
N VAL A 86 3.02 -3.20 -11.70
CA VAL A 86 3.36 -3.63 -10.34
C VAL A 86 2.09 -3.75 -9.49
N ALA A 87 1.13 -2.84 -9.69
CA ALA A 87 -0.15 -2.90 -9.02
C ALA A 87 -0.91 -4.17 -9.39
N ALA A 88 -0.97 -4.52 -10.68
CA ALA A 88 -1.62 -5.74 -11.17
C ALA A 88 -0.98 -7.02 -10.59
N GLU A 89 0.34 -7.05 -10.43
CA GLU A 89 1.06 -8.18 -9.82
C GLU A 89 0.71 -8.33 -8.32
N MET A 90 0.64 -7.21 -7.61
CA MET A 90 0.48 -7.17 -6.15
C MET A 90 -0.98 -7.23 -5.69
N HIS A 91 -1.93 -6.83 -6.54
CA HIS A 91 -3.34 -6.74 -6.19
C HIS A 91 -3.92 -8.04 -5.60
N PRO A 92 -3.82 -9.20 -6.27
CA PRO A 92 -4.37 -10.44 -5.70
C PRO A 92 -3.70 -10.82 -4.37
N LEU A 93 -2.41 -10.52 -4.22
CA LEU A 93 -1.66 -10.83 -3.00
C LEU A 93 -2.06 -9.95 -1.84
N LEU A 94 -2.37 -8.68 -2.09
CA LEU A 94 -2.90 -7.79 -1.07
C LEU A 94 -4.33 -8.16 -0.72
N ASP A 95 -5.18 -8.53 -1.69
CA ASP A 95 -6.55 -8.98 -1.42
C ASP A 95 -6.57 -10.20 -0.49
N ASP A 96 -5.66 -11.16 -0.69
CA ASP A 96 -5.48 -12.32 0.21
C ASP A 96 -5.07 -11.91 1.63
N LEU A 97 -4.37 -10.78 1.76
CA LEU A 97 -3.95 -10.17 3.02
C LEU A 97 -4.99 -9.22 3.62
N GLY A 98 -6.16 -9.07 2.99
CA GLY A 98 -7.23 -8.18 3.46
C GLY A 98 -7.23 -6.79 2.81
N GLY A 99 -6.55 -6.62 1.68
CA GLY A 99 -6.56 -5.42 0.84
C GLY A 99 -5.57 -4.34 1.27
N ALA A 100 -4.79 -4.55 2.33
CA ALA A 100 -3.81 -3.57 2.78
C ALA A 100 -2.61 -4.21 3.51
N ALA A 101 -1.46 -3.55 3.48
CA ALA A 101 -0.24 -4.01 4.15
C ALA A 101 0.75 -2.86 4.45
N VAL A 102 1.61 -3.04 5.45
CA VAL A 102 2.69 -2.10 5.78
C VAL A 102 3.97 -2.47 5.06
N VAL A 103 4.62 -1.49 4.43
CA VAL A 103 5.91 -1.63 3.74
C VAL A 103 6.90 -0.56 4.17
N ASN A 104 8.19 -0.81 3.93
CA ASN A 104 9.22 0.20 4.16
C ASN A 104 9.20 1.25 3.05
N GLY A 105 9.59 2.46 3.43
CA GLY A 105 9.87 3.54 2.53
C GLY A 105 11.36 3.58 2.22
N ALA A 106 11.71 3.58 0.94
CA ALA A 106 13.11 3.66 0.51
C ALA A 106 13.69 5.10 0.58
N GLY A 107 12.99 6.02 1.27
CA GLY A 107 13.36 7.43 1.40
C GLY A 107 13.34 8.19 0.06
N VAL A 108 13.85 9.42 0.10
CA VAL A 108 14.11 10.21 -1.11
C VAL A 108 15.52 9.89 -1.57
N ARG A 109 15.70 9.29 -2.75
CA ARG A 109 17.02 9.21 -3.39
C ARG A 109 17.48 10.62 -3.73
N THR A 110 18.70 10.99 -3.33
CA THR A 110 19.30 12.32 -3.51
C THR A 110 19.06 12.84 -4.93
N GLY A 111 18.45 14.01 -5.05
CA GLY A 111 18.18 14.68 -6.33
C GLY A 111 16.88 14.29 -7.06
N SER A 112 16.00 13.47 -6.46
CA SER A 112 14.70 13.13 -7.06
C SER A 112 13.51 13.60 -6.22
N ILE A 113 12.53 14.24 -6.85
CA ILE A 113 11.25 14.60 -6.21
C ILE A 113 10.32 13.39 -6.00
N ARG A 114 10.69 12.21 -6.51
CA ARG A 114 9.82 11.04 -6.58
C ARG A 114 10.03 10.13 -5.38
N LEU A 115 8.92 9.73 -4.73
CA LEU A 115 8.91 8.81 -3.61
C LEU A 115 9.18 7.37 -4.05
N TRP A 116 9.86 6.64 -3.18
CA TRP A 116 10.16 5.22 -3.36
C TRP A 116 9.67 4.41 -2.16
N VAL A 117 9.16 3.22 -2.45
CA VAL A 117 8.77 2.22 -1.44
C VAL A 117 9.59 0.97 -1.66
N ASP A 118 9.96 0.30 -0.57
CA ASP A 118 10.53 -1.04 -0.62
C ASP A 118 9.37 -2.02 -0.72
N LEU A 119 9.07 -2.41 -1.95
CA LEU A 119 8.00 -3.34 -2.24
C LEU A 119 8.53 -4.77 -2.10
N PRO A 120 7.91 -5.60 -1.25
CA PRO A 120 8.23 -7.03 -1.18
C PRO A 120 8.09 -7.69 -2.54
N THR A 121 8.95 -8.66 -2.82
CA THR A 121 8.78 -9.48 -4.03
C THR A 121 7.49 -10.29 -3.95
N SER A 122 6.79 -10.46 -5.07
CA SER A 122 5.54 -11.24 -5.11
C SER A 122 5.72 -12.67 -4.61
N SER A 123 6.88 -13.29 -4.84
CA SER A 123 7.23 -14.61 -4.32
C SER A 123 7.37 -14.63 -2.79
N ALA A 124 7.94 -13.58 -2.18
CA ALA A 124 8.01 -13.45 -0.72
C ALA A 124 6.60 -13.32 -0.11
N VAL A 125 5.74 -12.50 -0.72
CA VAL A 125 4.37 -12.30 -0.24
C VAL A 125 3.53 -13.58 -0.39
N ARG A 126 3.64 -14.30 -1.52
CA ARG A 126 2.97 -15.60 -1.70
C ARG A 126 3.34 -16.60 -0.61
N ARG A 127 4.61 -16.68 -0.22
CA ARG A 127 5.06 -17.57 0.87
C ARG A 127 4.46 -17.18 2.21
N LEU A 128 4.38 -15.87 2.49
CA LEU A 128 3.72 -15.38 3.71
C LEU A 128 2.23 -15.76 3.72
N VAL A 129 1.51 -15.51 2.63
CA VAL A 129 0.09 -15.87 2.48
C VAL A 129 -0.12 -17.36 2.69
N ALA A 130 0.70 -18.22 2.07
CA ALA A 130 0.62 -19.67 2.25
C ALA A 130 0.84 -20.10 3.72
N THR A 131 1.77 -19.44 4.43
CA THR A 131 2.05 -19.71 5.85
C THR A 131 0.87 -19.33 6.74
N VAL A 132 0.28 -18.14 6.51
CA VAL A 132 -0.88 -17.64 7.28
C VAL A 132 -2.14 -18.46 7.00
N SER A 133 -2.34 -18.92 5.76
CA SER A 133 -3.46 -19.79 5.43
C SER A 133 -3.34 -21.19 6.05
N SER A 134 -2.11 -21.72 6.13
CA SER A 134 -1.84 -23.02 6.75
C SER A 134 -2.06 -22.99 8.27
N SER A 135 -1.71 -21.87 8.94
CA SER A 135 -1.94 -21.74 10.39
C SER A 135 -3.42 -21.59 10.75
N ARG A 136 -4.24 -20.99 9.86
CA ARG A 136 -5.70 -20.90 10.05
C ARG A 136 -6.44 -22.21 9.81
N ALA A 137 -5.90 -23.11 8.99
CA ALA A 137 -6.53 -24.40 8.70
C ALA A 137 -6.28 -25.47 9.77
N ALA A 138 -5.32 -25.22 10.68
CA ALA A 138 -4.88 -26.17 11.70
C ALA A 138 -5.44 -25.89 13.12
N GLY A 139 -6.28 -24.86 13.27
CA GLY A 139 -6.94 -24.50 14.53
C GLY A 139 -8.46 -24.56 14.41
#